data_AF-A0AB74UYB0-F1
#
_entry.id   AF-A0AB74UYB0-F1
#
_cell.length_a   1.000
_cell.length_b   1.000
_cell.length_c   1.000
_cell.angle_alpha   90.00
_cell.angle_beta   90.00
_cell.angle_gamma   90.00
#
_symmetry.space_group_name_H-M   'P 1'
#
loop_
_entity.id
_entity.type
_entity.pdbx_description
1 polymer ?
#
loop_
_entity_poly.entity_id
_entity_poly.type
_entity_poly.pdbx_seq_one_letter_code
_entity_poly.pdbx_strand_id
1 'polypeptide(L)'
;MNRGVNWAVAMAAVMGLAGCAQQAQVIRPSAAQLHELEPVSVVEVIDQDSLAAQDTFTAASANVIAGPGVPIMAAAAGGALGMAIVNAEIKAEAKRFAEEHVQPLRAALQGFDARSALSDSLRQALILQPARFGDFKMVATAPASAPRRLLVKTTYSMTPDFSALQVISLVSIEGTGADSGKPIYRNMLVYQSKRQVAPRKTAEDSKRMTAQENQRYFALHVDDDIAKANADLNRRDPEAARLRTKINQEQVEHRRRLAQAASPIWDADTRAQYLAGAWAADHGEALKAAMQASGAEIAHMLQLDLAAQATIGQVGKPRTVFTSDTREIEYVDGGRMVSVAMGDGDASLKKPSPTVTVPISAAGVR
;
A
#
# COMPACT_ATOMS: atom_id res chain seq x y z
N MET A 1 -20.19 41.27 16.42
CA MET A 1 -19.25 40.92 17.52
C MET A 1 -20.00 39.89 18.36
N ASN A 2 -19.62 38.63 18.55
CA ASN A 2 -18.34 37.93 18.52
C ASN A 2 -18.47 36.57 17.81
N ARG A 3 -17.42 36.20 17.08
CA ARG A 3 -17.20 34.87 16.49
C ARG A 3 -16.69 33.93 17.58
N GLY A 4 -17.32 32.78 17.75
CA GLY A 4 -16.79 31.63 18.48
C GLY A 4 -16.59 30.48 17.51
N VAL A 5 -15.38 30.34 16.97
CA VAL A 5 -14.99 29.26 16.06
C VAL A 5 -14.56 28.07 16.93
N ASN A 6 -15.42 27.06 17.04
CA ASN A 6 -15.06 25.76 17.60
C ASN A 6 -14.43 24.92 16.49
N TRP A 7 -13.10 24.79 16.53
CA TRP A 7 -12.34 23.82 15.76
C TRP A 7 -12.60 22.42 16.34
N ALA A 8 -13.57 21.70 15.76
CA ALA A 8 -13.72 20.27 15.97
C ALA A 8 -12.90 19.54 14.91
N VAL A 9 -11.84 18.90 15.38
CA VAL A 9 -10.89 18.06 14.66
C VAL A 9 -11.63 16.95 13.89
N ALA A 10 -11.62 17.03 12.57
CA ALA A 10 -12.00 15.94 11.68
C ALA A 10 -10.87 14.88 11.64
N MET A 11 -10.80 14.06 12.68
CA MET A 11 -10.02 12.80 12.70
C MET A 11 -10.98 11.64 12.94
N ALA A 12 -11.74 11.22 11.92
CA ALA A 12 -12.49 9.96 11.97
C ALA A 12 -13.01 9.56 10.57
N ALA A 13 -12.11 9.23 9.63
CA ALA A 13 -12.50 8.52 8.40
C ALA A 13 -11.44 7.51 7.90
N VAL A 14 -10.59 6.99 8.81
CA VAL A 14 -9.70 5.85 8.50
C VAL A 14 -10.07 4.61 9.33
N MET A 15 -11.10 4.69 10.18
CA MET A 15 -11.56 3.56 11.00
C MET A 15 -12.90 3.02 10.49
N GLY A 16 -12.83 2.15 9.49
CA GLY A 16 -14.00 1.47 8.93
C GLY A 16 -13.72 0.18 8.15
N LEU A 17 -12.53 -0.42 8.26
CA LEU A 17 -12.25 -1.76 7.72
C LEU A 17 -11.75 -2.76 8.77
N ALA A 18 -12.02 -2.49 10.06
CA ALA A 18 -12.08 -3.52 11.09
C ALA A 18 -13.53 -4.06 11.15
N GLY A 19 -13.91 -4.81 10.14
CA GLY A 19 -15.25 -5.38 10.02
C GLY A 19 -15.22 -6.50 9.00
N CYS A 20 -14.61 -7.62 9.38
CA CYS A 20 -14.36 -8.79 8.55
C CYS A 20 -13.56 -8.47 7.27
N ALA A 21 -12.44 -9.16 7.09
CA ALA A 21 -11.98 -9.44 5.74
C ALA A 21 -13.03 -10.31 5.04
N GLN A 22 -14.19 -9.74 4.69
CA GLN A 22 -14.97 -10.22 3.57
C GLN A 22 -14.03 -10.04 2.40
N GLN A 23 -13.28 -11.09 2.06
CA GLN A 23 -12.65 -11.23 0.76
C GLN A 23 -13.69 -10.73 -0.23
N ALA A 24 -13.43 -9.58 -0.86
CA ALA A 24 -14.38 -8.98 -1.77
C ALA A 24 -14.52 -9.96 -2.93
N GLN A 25 -15.51 -10.86 -2.84
CA GLN A 25 -15.70 -11.94 -3.78
C GLN A 25 -15.85 -11.30 -5.15
N VAL A 26 -14.95 -11.66 -6.07
CA VAL A 26 -14.98 -11.13 -7.43
C VAL A 26 -16.27 -11.61 -8.09
N ILE A 27 -17.02 -10.68 -8.65
CA ILE A 27 -18.27 -10.94 -9.37
C ILE A 27 -18.04 -10.54 -10.81
N ARG A 28 -18.28 -11.48 -11.72
CA ARG A 28 -18.19 -11.24 -13.16
C ARG A 28 -19.58 -11.31 -13.76
N PRO A 29 -19.97 -10.31 -14.58
CA PRO A 29 -21.20 -10.40 -15.35
C PRO A 29 -21.04 -11.48 -16.43
N SER A 30 -22.14 -12.14 -16.76
CA SER A 30 -22.22 -13.02 -17.93
C SER A 30 -22.10 -12.21 -19.23
N ALA A 31 -21.82 -12.90 -20.35
CA ALA A 31 -21.80 -12.28 -21.67
C ALA A 31 -23.13 -11.55 -21.99
N ALA A 32 -24.26 -12.16 -21.62
CA ALA A 32 -25.58 -11.57 -21.81
C ALA A 32 -25.76 -10.30 -20.95
N GLN A 33 -25.37 -10.35 -19.66
CA GLN A 33 -25.43 -9.19 -18.77
C GLN A 33 -24.55 -8.03 -19.27
N LEU A 34 -23.39 -8.34 -19.86
CA LEU A 34 -22.51 -7.34 -20.48
C LEU A 34 -23.05 -6.78 -21.79
N HIS A 35 -23.77 -7.57 -22.58
CA HIS A 35 -24.36 -7.11 -23.83
C HIS A 35 -25.60 -6.23 -23.58
N GLU A 36 -26.35 -6.51 -22.51
CA GLU A 36 -27.51 -5.73 -22.08
C GLU A 36 -27.14 -4.49 -21.25
N LEU A 37 -25.85 -4.30 -20.96
CA LEU A 37 -25.34 -3.13 -20.27
C LEU A 37 -25.34 -1.94 -21.23
N GLU A 38 -26.36 -1.08 -21.13
CA GLU A 38 -26.28 0.29 -21.63
C GLU A 38 -25.07 1.02 -21.00
N PRO A 39 -24.51 2.05 -21.66
CA PRO A 39 -23.42 2.83 -21.10
C PRO A 39 -23.72 3.28 -19.67
N VAL A 40 -22.91 2.82 -18.71
CA VAL A 40 -23.15 3.11 -17.29
C VAL A 40 -22.48 4.42 -16.90
N SER A 41 -23.19 5.25 -16.13
CA SER A 41 -22.56 6.42 -15.50
C SER A 41 -21.45 5.97 -14.55
N VAL A 42 -20.33 6.70 -14.55
CA VAL A 42 -19.18 6.43 -13.69
C VAL A 42 -19.21 7.38 -12.49
N VAL A 43 -19.14 6.79 -11.30
CA VAL A 43 -19.05 7.51 -10.02
C VAL A 43 -17.76 7.10 -9.35
N GLU A 44 -16.81 8.02 -9.29
CA GLU A 44 -15.56 7.81 -8.58
C GLU A 44 -15.62 8.43 -7.17
N VAL A 45 -15.14 7.67 -6.19
CA VAL A 45 -15.03 8.07 -4.79
C VAL A 45 -13.58 7.94 -4.35
N ILE A 46 -12.99 9.08 -4.03
CA ILE A 46 -11.67 9.19 -3.41
C ILE A 46 -11.89 9.94 -2.10
N ASP A 47 -11.92 9.19 -1.00
CA ASP A 47 -12.18 9.72 0.36
C ASP A 47 -10.87 9.99 1.12
N GLN A 48 -9.81 10.31 0.36
CA GLN A 48 -8.48 10.60 0.88
C GLN A 48 -8.04 12.00 0.45
N ASP A 49 -7.73 12.83 1.44
CA ASP A 49 -7.19 14.17 1.23
C ASP A 49 -5.66 14.18 1.13
N SER A 50 -5.01 13.06 1.47
CA SER A 50 -3.55 12.93 1.40
C SER A 50 -3.12 11.47 1.26
N LEU A 51 -1.86 11.28 0.87
CA LEU A 51 -1.22 9.96 0.80
C LEU A 51 -1.29 9.24 2.16
N ALA A 52 -1.91 8.06 2.17
CA ALA A 52 -2.07 7.30 3.41
C ALA A 52 -0.75 6.71 3.91
N ALA A 53 -0.59 6.73 5.24
CA ALA A 53 0.37 5.89 5.94
C ALA A 53 -0.21 4.48 6.07
N GLN A 54 0.19 3.58 5.18
CA GLN A 54 -0.21 2.18 5.28
C GLN A 54 0.81 1.42 6.09
N ASP A 55 0.36 0.81 7.18
CA ASP A 55 1.19 -0.05 8.01
C ASP A 55 1.11 -1.51 7.54
N THR A 56 2.02 -2.35 8.02
CA THR A 56 2.10 -3.78 7.64
C THR A 56 0.85 -4.59 8.03
N PHE A 57 0.02 -4.11 8.95
CA PHE A 57 -1.21 -4.77 9.41
C PHE A 57 -2.48 -4.25 8.74
N THR A 58 -2.45 -3.02 8.21
CA THR A 58 -3.53 -2.39 7.44
C THR A 58 -3.26 -2.40 5.93
N ALA A 59 -2.14 -3.01 5.52
CA ALA A 59 -1.84 -3.36 4.14
C ALA A 59 -3.01 -4.13 3.54
N ALA A 60 -3.75 -3.49 2.62
CA ALA A 60 -4.71 -4.17 1.77
C ALA A 60 -3.90 -5.17 0.96
N SER A 61 -4.01 -6.44 1.35
CA SER A 61 -3.04 -7.49 1.07
C SER A 61 -3.06 -7.92 -0.39
N ALA A 62 -2.68 -7.05 -1.31
CA ALA A 62 -2.37 -7.37 -2.70
C ALA A 62 -0.99 -8.03 -2.76
N ASN A 63 -0.88 -9.28 -2.28
CA ASN A 63 0.30 -10.14 -2.28
C ASN A 63 1.57 -9.36 -2.61
N VAL A 64 2.16 -8.71 -1.60
CA VAL A 64 3.38 -7.93 -1.76
C VAL A 64 4.40 -8.83 -2.43
N ILE A 65 4.69 -8.58 -3.71
CA ILE A 65 5.80 -9.25 -4.41
C ILE A 65 7.05 -8.66 -3.77
N ALA A 66 7.48 -9.24 -2.65
CA ALA A 66 8.67 -8.83 -1.94
C ALA A 66 9.81 -8.84 -2.95
N GLY A 67 10.53 -7.71 -3.05
CA GLY A 67 11.76 -7.69 -3.84
C GLY A 67 12.69 -8.80 -3.35
N PRO A 68 13.51 -9.40 -4.23
CA PRO A 68 14.48 -10.40 -3.82
C PRO A 68 15.44 -9.75 -2.81
N GLY A 69 15.26 -10.06 -1.52
CA GLY A 69 16.17 -9.63 -0.46
C GLY A 69 15.56 -9.06 0.83
N VAL A 70 14.24 -8.92 0.98
CA VAL A 70 13.69 -8.40 2.25
C VAL A 70 12.47 -9.21 2.71
N PRO A 71 12.58 -10.02 3.78
CA PRO A 71 11.38 -10.51 4.45
C PRO A 71 10.64 -9.32 5.05
N ILE A 72 9.33 -9.22 4.83
CA ILE A 72 8.43 -8.27 5.51
C ILE A 72 8.37 -8.75 6.97
N MET A 73 9.45 -8.52 7.69
CA MET A 73 9.57 -8.86 9.09
C MET A 73 8.80 -7.81 9.86
N ALA A 74 7.78 -8.26 10.58
CA ALA A 74 7.29 -7.62 11.79
C ALA A 74 8.44 -7.54 12.82
N ALA A 75 9.42 -6.67 12.56
CA ALA A 75 10.63 -6.48 13.36
C ALA A 75 10.92 -5.00 13.66
N ALA A 76 9.88 -4.17 13.61
CA ALA A 76 9.84 -2.87 14.28
C ALA A 76 8.90 -3.01 15.49
N ALA A 77 9.38 -3.77 16.49
CA ALA A 77 8.95 -3.80 17.89
C ALA A 77 9.45 -5.12 18.54
N GLY A 78 10.55 -5.09 19.30
CA GLY A 78 10.94 -6.15 20.26
C GLY A 78 11.07 -7.60 19.74
N GLY A 79 12.30 -8.12 19.66
CA GLY A 79 12.56 -9.42 19.06
C GLY A 79 11.90 -10.63 19.75
N ALA A 80 11.32 -11.52 18.97
CA ALA A 80 11.45 -12.97 19.06
C ALA A 80 10.75 -13.61 17.85
N LEU A 81 11.28 -14.75 17.43
CA LEU A 81 10.80 -15.62 16.37
C LEU A 81 9.28 -15.90 16.46
N GLY A 82 8.62 -15.92 15.30
CA GLY A 82 7.47 -16.79 14.98
C GLY A 82 6.26 -16.80 15.93
N MET A 83 5.10 -16.46 15.37
CA MET A 83 3.74 -16.77 15.87
C MET A 83 3.10 -15.79 16.88
N ALA A 84 2.05 -15.13 16.38
CA ALA A 84 0.75 -14.98 17.06
C ALA A 84 0.61 -14.12 18.32
N ILE A 85 1.38 -13.04 18.50
CA ILE A 85 0.97 -11.94 19.40
C ILE A 85 1.12 -10.60 18.66
N VAL A 86 0.01 -10.13 18.06
CA VAL A 86 -0.11 -8.75 17.61
C VAL A 86 -0.65 -7.94 18.78
N ASN A 87 0.24 -7.48 19.66
CA ASN A 87 -0.16 -6.55 20.71
C ASN A 87 -0.40 -5.15 20.12
N ALA A 88 -1.28 -4.37 20.77
CA ALA A 88 -1.62 -3.01 20.34
C ALA A 88 -0.38 -2.10 20.19
N GLU A 89 0.66 -2.36 20.97
CA GLU A 89 1.95 -1.66 20.91
C GLU A 89 2.67 -1.86 19.57
N ILE A 90 2.75 -3.10 19.08
CA ILE A 90 3.38 -3.42 17.78
C ILE A 90 2.63 -2.75 16.64
N LYS A 91 1.28 -2.75 16.71
CA LYS A 91 0.45 -2.06 15.73
C LYS A 91 0.62 -0.54 15.80
N ALA A 92 0.74 0.02 17.01
CA ALA A 92 0.99 1.44 17.20
C ALA A 92 2.38 1.85 16.69
N GLU A 93 3.40 1.02 16.90
CA GLU A 93 4.75 1.23 16.37
C GLU A 93 4.77 1.19 14.84
N ALA A 94 4.15 0.18 14.22
CA ALA A 94 4.02 0.09 12.77
C ALA A 94 3.28 1.30 12.17
N LYS A 95 2.24 1.79 12.86
CA LYS A 95 1.53 3.01 12.45
C LYS A 95 2.40 4.26 12.58
N ARG A 96 3.17 4.40 13.68
CA ARG A 96 4.11 5.52 13.86
C ARG A 96 5.18 5.51 12.79
N PHE A 97 5.78 4.36 12.53
CA PHE A 97 6.75 4.16 11.46
C PHE A 97 6.17 4.58 10.10
N ALA A 98 4.98 4.08 9.75
CA ALA A 98 4.33 4.43 8.49
C ALA A 98 4.04 5.93 8.38
N GLU A 99 3.59 6.55 9.48
CA GLU A 99 3.24 7.96 9.54
C GLU A 99 4.48 8.88 9.49
N GLU A 100 5.60 8.47 10.11
CA GLU A 100 6.86 9.20 10.08
C GLU A 100 7.44 9.26 8.66
N HIS A 101 7.53 8.10 8.00
CA HIS A 101 8.17 7.99 6.69
C HIS A 101 7.30 8.50 5.53
N VAL A 102 6.00 8.71 5.73
CA VAL A 102 5.15 9.35 4.71
C VAL A 102 5.18 10.88 4.76
N GLN A 103 5.58 11.51 5.89
CA GLN A 103 5.56 12.98 5.99
C GLN A 103 6.39 13.69 4.90
N PRO A 104 7.62 13.24 4.57
CA PRO A 104 8.41 13.88 3.51
C PRO A 104 7.71 13.82 2.15
N LEU A 105 6.95 12.75 1.89
CA LEU A 105 6.20 12.56 0.65
C LEU A 105 4.99 13.48 0.62
N ARG A 106 4.25 13.61 1.74
CA ARG A 106 3.14 14.56 1.84
C ARG A 106 3.61 16.00 1.66
N ALA A 107 4.78 16.34 2.21
CA ALA A 107 5.41 17.64 2.00
C ALA A 107 5.79 17.86 0.52
N ALA A 108 6.37 16.86 -0.14
CA ALA A 108 6.70 16.93 -1.57
C ALA A 108 5.44 17.06 -2.47
N LEU A 109 4.30 16.54 -2.02
CA LEU A 109 3.00 16.67 -2.69
C LEU A 109 2.24 17.95 -2.30
N GLN A 110 2.81 18.85 -1.50
CA GLN A 110 2.11 20.07 -1.11
C GLN A 110 1.73 20.91 -2.34
N GLY A 111 0.43 21.25 -2.45
CA GLY A 111 -0.12 21.99 -3.59
C GLY A 111 -0.42 21.13 -4.82
N PHE A 112 -0.10 19.83 -4.80
CA PHE A 112 -0.52 18.88 -5.84
C PHE A 112 -1.88 18.27 -5.51
N ASP A 113 -2.84 18.42 -6.42
CA ASP A 113 -4.16 17.78 -6.31
C ASP A 113 -4.10 16.33 -6.83
N ALA A 114 -3.63 15.43 -5.98
CA ALA A 114 -3.51 14.00 -6.29
C ALA A 114 -4.85 13.36 -6.67
N ARG A 115 -5.94 13.83 -6.06
CA ARG A 115 -7.30 13.35 -6.30
C ARG A 115 -7.72 13.67 -7.74
N SER A 116 -7.59 14.93 -8.15
CA SER A 116 -7.94 15.34 -9.52
C SER A 116 -7.00 14.70 -10.54
N ALA A 117 -5.70 14.58 -10.25
CA ALA A 117 -4.76 13.95 -11.18
C ALA A 117 -5.09 12.47 -11.47
N LEU A 118 -5.47 11.70 -10.44
CA LEU A 118 -5.92 10.32 -10.60
C LEU A 118 -7.25 10.26 -11.34
N SER A 119 -8.20 11.10 -10.93
CA SER A 119 -9.56 11.14 -11.49
C SER A 119 -9.56 11.53 -12.98
N ASP A 120 -8.78 12.53 -13.36
CA ASP A 120 -8.65 12.99 -14.74
C ASP A 120 -8.04 11.89 -15.63
N SER A 121 -7.03 11.18 -15.13
CA SER A 121 -6.41 10.06 -15.85
C SER A 121 -7.39 8.91 -16.05
N LEU A 122 -8.14 8.53 -15.00
CA LEU A 122 -9.19 7.52 -15.09
C LEU A 122 -10.28 7.94 -16.08
N ARG A 123 -10.78 9.17 -15.95
CA ARG A 123 -11.82 9.75 -16.81
C ARG A 123 -11.39 9.74 -18.28
N GLN A 124 -10.19 10.23 -18.59
CA GLN A 124 -9.66 10.27 -19.95
C GLN A 124 -9.61 8.87 -20.55
N ALA A 125 -9.16 7.87 -19.80
CA ALA A 125 -9.08 6.50 -20.28
C ALA A 125 -10.46 5.84 -20.45
N LEU A 126 -11.43 6.13 -19.58
CA LEU A 126 -12.79 5.56 -19.68
C LEU A 126 -13.62 6.22 -20.80
N ILE A 127 -13.42 7.51 -21.10
CA ILE A 127 -14.11 8.19 -22.20
C ILE A 127 -13.75 7.59 -23.57
N LEU A 128 -12.58 6.96 -23.71
CA LEU A 128 -12.20 6.22 -24.91
C LEU A 128 -13.00 4.92 -25.10
N GLN A 129 -13.90 4.58 -24.16
CA GLN A 129 -14.78 3.41 -24.20
C GLN A 129 -16.26 3.82 -24.10
N PRO A 130 -16.76 4.70 -24.98
CA PRO A 130 -18.11 5.28 -24.87
C PRO A 130 -19.23 4.25 -25.03
N ALA A 131 -18.93 3.08 -25.62
CA ALA A 131 -19.87 1.97 -25.73
C ALA A 131 -20.18 1.30 -24.37
N ARG A 132 -19.37 1.53 -23.33
CA ARG A 132 -19.51 0.90 -22.01
C ARG A 132 -19.71 1.91 -20.88
N PHE A 133 -19.13 3.10 -20.99
CA PHE A 133 -19.14 4.10 -19.94
C PHE A 133 -19.73 5.41 -20.46
N GLY A 134 -20.71 5.93 -19.73
CA GLY A 134 -21.37 7.21 -19.99
C GLY A 134 -20.73 8.36 -19.19
N ASP A 135 -21.58 9.23 -18.64
CA ASP A 135 -21.13 10.39 -17.87
C ASP A 135 -20.21 10.02 -16.70
N PHE A 136 -19.18 10.83 -16.48
CA PHE A 136 -18.23 10.66 -15.39
C PHE A 136 -18.41 11.74 -14.33
N LYS A 137 -18.50 11.33 -13.07
CA LYS A 137 -18.48 12.25 -11.92
C LYS A 137 -17.62 11.72 -10.78
N MET A 138 -16.81 12.61 -10.21
CA MET A 138 -16.10 12.36 -8.97
C MET A 138 -16.91 12.96 -7.81
N VAL A 139 -17.09 12.20 -6.73
CA VAL A 139 -17.85 12.61 -5.53
C VAL A 139 -17.09 12.26 -4.26
N ALA A 140 -17.28 13.04 -3.19
CA ALA A 140 -16.64 12.77 -1.90
C ALA A 140 -17.17 11.50 -1.22
N THR A 141 -18.47 11.24 -1.36
CA THR A 141 -19.13 10.08 -0.75
C THR A 141 -20.03 9.36 -1.75
N ALA A 142 -20.07 8.02 -1.66
CA ALA A 142 -20.92 7.22 -2.52
C ALA A 142 -22.41 7.54 -2.28
N PRO A 143 -23.19 7.90 -3.31
CA PRO A 143 -24.62 8.15 -3.15
C PRO A 143 -25.35 6.87 -2.70
N ALA A 144 -26.27 6.98 -1.74
CA ALA A 144 -26.98 5.84 -1.15
C ALA A 144 -28.00 5.16 -2.08
N SER A 145 -28.48 5.86 -3.10
CA SER A 145 -29.40 5.35 -4.12
C SER A 145 -29.05 6.01 -5.45
N ALA A 146 -28.86 5.20 -6.49
CA ALA A 146 -28.55 5.69 -7.83
C ALA A 146 -29.08 4.71 -8.90
N PRO A 147 -29.31 5.20 -10.13
CA PRO A 147 -29.46 4.32 -11.30
C PRO A 147 -28.20 3.45 -11.47
N ARG A 148 -28.28 2.45 -12.37
CA ARG A 148 -27.14 1.60 -12.72
C ARG A 148 -25.90 2.44 -12.98
N ARG A 149 -24.82 2.15 -12.27
CA ARG A 149 -23.57 2.92 -12.33
C ARG A 149 -22.37 2.02 -12.10
N LEU A 150 -21.24 2.45 -12.64
CA LEU A 150 -19.93 2.00 -12.22
C LEU A 150 -19.50 2.83 -11.01
N LEU A 151 -19.39 2.20 -9.84
CA LEU A 151 -18.79 2.78 -8.66
C LEU A 151 -17.31 2.39 -8.59
N VAL A 152 -16.43 3.39 -8.54
CA VAL A 152 -14.98 3.23 -8.40
C VAL A 152 -14.57 3.84 -7.07
N LYS A 153 -14.19 3.02 -6.09
CA LYS A 153 -13.67 3.50 -4.81
C LYS A 153 -12.16 3.32 -4.78
N THR A 154 -11.43 4.42 -4.77
CA THR A 154 -9.98 4.39 -4.94
C THR A 154 -9.28 4.85 -3.68
N THR A 155 -8.23 4.11 -3.33
CA THR A 155 -7.29 4.47 -2.27
C THR A 155 -5.87 4.42 -2.80
N TYR A 156 -4.99 5.29 -2.31
CA TYR A 156 -3.59 5.37 -2.67
C TYR A 156 -2.70 5.50 -1.42
N SER A 157 -1.62 4.73 -1.41
CA SER A 157 -0.67 4.60 -0.30
C SER A 157 0.70 4.16 -0.84
N MET A 158 1.73 4.30 -0.01
CA MET A 158 3.00 3.61 -0.29
C MET A 158 2.89 2.14 0.12
N THR A 159 3.65 1.27 -0.52
CA THR A 159 3.91 -0.07 0.04
C THR A 159 4.52 0.07 1.44
N PRO A 160 4.33 -0.89 2.36
CA PRO A 160 4.84 -0.75 3.74
C PRO A 160 6.36 -0.55 3.85
N ASP A 161 7.10 -0.94 2.81
CA ASP A 161 8.55 -0.77 2.70
C ASP A 161 8.96 0.50 1.93
N PHE A 162 8.00 1.37 1.59
CA PHE A 162 8.14 2.64 0.85
C PHE A 162 8.72 2.53 -0.56
N SER A 163 8.89 1.33 -1.10
CA SER A 163 9.52 1.16 -2.41
C SER A 163 8.61 1.51 -3.57
N ALA A 164 7.28 1.39 -3.46
CA ALA A 164 6.36 1.73 -4.55
C ALA A 164 5.12 2.48 -4.06
N LEU A 165 4.53 3.28 -4.96
CA LEU A 165 3.16 3.73 -4.83
C LEU A 165 2.23 2.58 -5.19
N GLN A 166 1.22 2.36 -4.36
CA GLN A 166 0.13 1.42 -4.59
C GLN A 166 -1.20 2.18 -4.66
N VAL A 167 -1.98 1.90 -5.70
CA VAL A 167 -3.33 2.45 -5.88
C VAL A 167 -4.29 1.28 -6.02
N ILE A 168 -5.28 1.23 -5.14
CA ILE A 168 -6.27 0.15 -5.07
C ILE A 168 -7.63 0.74 -5.37
N SER A 169 -8.26 0.24 -6.42
CA SER A 169 -9.62 0.62 -6.82
C SER A 169 -10.55 -0.57 -6.65
N LEU A 170 -11.51 -0.48 -5.73
CA LEU A 170 -12.65 -1.38 -5.68
C LEU A 170 -13.68 -0.89 -6.70
N VAL A 171 -13.88 -1.67 -7.75
CA VAL A 171 -14.78 -1.33 -8.85
C VAL A 171 -16.01 -2.23 -8.77
N SER A 172 -17.20 -1.64 -8.89
CA SER A 172 -18.45 -2.40 -8.94
C SER A 172 -19.47 -1.78 -9.86
N ILE A 173 -20.19 -2.60 -10.63
CA ILE A 173 -21.39 -2.16 -11.35
C ILE A 173 -22.60 -2.57 -10.51
N GLU A 174 -23.32 -1.59 -9.97
CA GLU A 174 -24.47 -1.83 -9.10
C GLU A 174 -25.71 -2.27 -9.91
N GLY A 175 -26.45 -3.25 -9.39
CA GLY A 175 -27.75 -3.67 -9.94
C GLY A 175 -28.83 -2.59 -9.78
N THR A 176 -29.97 -2.82 -10.44
CA THR A 176 -31.12 -1.89 -10.46
C THR A 176 -32.38 -2.56 -9.92
N GLY A 177 -33.35 -1.77 -9.47
CA GLY A 177 -34.66 -2.29 -9.04
C GLY A 177 -34.54 -3.22 -7.82
N ALA A 178 -35.08 -4.43 -7.92
CA ALA A 178 -35.03 -5.44 -6.85
C ALA A 178 -33.61 -5.91 -6.48
N ASP A 179 -32.62 -5.64 -7.36
CA ASP A 179 -31.21 -5.94 -7.13
C ASP A 179 -30.38 -4.69 -6.80
N SER A 180 -31.02 -3.58 -6.44
CA SER A 180 -30.35 -2.40 -5.91
C SER A 180 -29.48 -2.79 -4.70
N GLY A 181 -28.19 -2.51 -4.77
CA GLY A 181 -27.20 -2.90 -3.75
C GLY A 181 -26.52 -4.25 -3.97
N LYS A 182 -26.94 -5.04 -4.97
CA LYS A 182 -26.21 -6.23 -5.42
C LYS A 182 -25.39 -5.91 -6.67
N PRO A 183 -24.06 -5.99 -6.63
CA PRO A 183 -23.25 -5.72 -7.81
C PRO A 183 -23.35 -6.87 -8.84
N ILE A 184 -23.57 -6.53 -10.10
CA ILE A 184 -23.47 -7.48 -11.24
C ILE A 184 -22.03 -7.64 -11.72
N TYR A 185 -21.16 -6.71 -11.32
CA TYR A 185 -19.71 -6.77 -11.49
C TYR A 185 -19.07 -6.26 -10.20
N ARG A 186 -18.02 -6.94 -9.74
CA ARG A 186 -17.16 -6.46 -8.65
C ARG A 186 -15.75 -7.01 -8.84
N ASN A 187 -14.76 -6.12 -8.87
CA ASN A 187 -13.36 -6.52 -8.82
C ASN A 187 -12.53 -5.50 -8.03
N MET A 188 -11.40 -5.95 -7.51
CA MET A 188 -10.35 -5.10 -6.97
C MET A 188 -9.24 -4.99 -8.01
N LEU A 189 -8.95 -3.76 -8.43
CA LEU A 189 -7.89 -3.46 -9.39
C LEU A 189 -6.75 -2.78 -8.64
N VAL A 190 -5.54 -3.30 -8.79
CA VAL A 190 -4.37 -2.81 -8.06
C VAL A 190 -3.32 -2.35 -9.03
N TYR A 191 -2.96 -1.08 -8.96
CA TYR A 191 -1.80 -0.53 -9.63
C TYR A 191 -0.63 -0.46 -8.65
N GLN A 192 0.55 -0.91 -9.08
CA GLN A 192 1.81 -0.68 -8.38
C GLN A 192 2.80 0.02 -9.32
N SER A 193 3.40 1.10 -8.85
CA SER A 193 4.43 1.83 -9.59
C SER A 193 5.72 1.02 -9.74
N LYS A 194 6.65 1.55 -10.55
CA LYS A 194 8.05 1.10 -10.49
C LYS A 194 8.55 1.26 -9.05
N ARG A 195 9.31 0.27 -8.58
CA ARG A 195 9.94 0.31 -7.26
C ARG A 195 11.14 1.25 -7.31
N GLN A 196 11.22 2.17 -6.36
CA GLN A 196 12.47 2.81 -5.97
C GLN A 196 13.38 1.78 -5.31
N VAL A 197 14.67 1.92 -5.56
CA VAL A 197 15.69 1.00 -5.05
C VAL A 197 16.58 1.78 -4.09
N ALA A 198 16.62 1.34 -2.84
CA ALA A 198 17.57 1.90 -1.88
C ALA A 198 19.00 1.55 -2.31
N PRO A 199 19.97 2.46 -2.15
CA PRO A 199 21.36 2.18 -2.46
C PRO A 199 21.84 0.94 -1.68
N ARG A 200 22.77 0.17 -2.25
CA ARG A 200 23.39 -0.93 -1.52
C ARG A 200 24.26 -0.37 -0.39
N LYS A 201 24.22 -1.02 0.77
CA LYS A 201 25.05 -0.65 1.90
C LYS A 201 26.51 -0.98 1.61
N THR A 202 27.40 -0.01 1.81
CA THR A 202 28.85 -0.16 1.57
C THR A 202 29.61 -0.49 2.86
N ALA A 203 30.88 -0.90 2.73
CA ALA A 203 31.75 -1.11 3.89
C ALA A 203 32.01 0.21 4.65
N GLU A 204 32.12 1.33 3.92
CA GLU A 204 32.26 2.67 4.48
C GLU A 204 31.04 3.08 5.30
N ASP A 205 29.83 2.71 4.85
CA ASP A 205 28.60 2.94 5.62
C ASP A 205 28.62 2.16 6.94
N SER A 206 29.01 0.88 6.92
CA SER A 206 29.13 0.08 8.14
C SER A 206 30.15 0.67 9.12
N LYS A 207 31.30 1.13 8.63
CA LYS A 207 32.31 1.83 9.45
C LYS A 207 31.73 3.11 10.08
N ARG A 208 31.04 3.94 9.29
CA ARG A 208 30.41 5.18 9.75
C ARG A 208 29.35 4.90 10.83
N MET A 209 28.45 3.95 10.60
CA MET A 209 27.41 3.57 11.56
C MET A 209 28.01 3.06 12.88
N THR A 210 29.08 2.27 12.80
CA THR A 210 29.80 1.77 13.98
C THR A 210 30.41 2.93 14.78
N ALA A 211 31.08 3.87 14.09
CA ALA A 211 31.66 5.05 14.73
C ALA A 211 30.59 5.93 15.39
N GLN A 212 29.46 6.17 14.71
CA GLN A 212 28.34 6.95 15.24
C GLN A 212 27.72 6.29 16.47
N GLU A 213 27.50 4.97 16.45
CA GLU A 213 26.94 4.26 17.60
C GLU A 213 27.91 4.23 18.79
N ASN A 214 29.21 4.01 18.55
CA ASN A 214 30.22 4.09 19.60
C ASN A 214 30.28 5.49 20.23
N GLN A 215 30.20 6.53 19.40
CA GLN A 215 30.16 7.92 19.88
C GLN A 215 28.90 8.20 20.71
N ARG A 216 27.72 7.75 20.24
CA ARG A 216 26.45 7.88 20.97
C ARG A 216 26.54 7.19 22.32
N TYR A 217 26.97 5.93 22.34
CA TYR A 217 27.03 5.12 23.56
C TYR A 217 28.03 5.69 24.57
N PHE A 218 29.18 6.18 24.11
CA PHE A 218 30.15 6.87 24.98
C PHE A 218 29.55 8.14 25.61
N ALA A 219 28.81 8.94 24.84
CA ALA A 219 28.16 10.17 25.32
C ALA A 219 27.04 9.93 26.35
N LEU A 220 26.53 8.70 26.49
CA LEU A 220 25.54 8.34 27.50
C LEU A 220 26.15 8.13 28.90
N HIS A 221 27.48 8.06 29.02
CA HIS A 221 28.16 7.84 30.30
C HIS A 221 27.63 6.61 31.06
N VAL A 222 27.30 5.53 30.35
CA VAL A 222 26.70 4.32 30.95
C VAL A 222 27.60 3.70 32.03
N ASP A 223 28.92 3.85 31.91
CA ASP A 223 29.87 3.37 32.92
C ASP A 223 29.74 4.13 34.26
N ASP A 224 29.40 5.42 34.23
CA ASP A 224 29.12 6.20 35.44
C ASP A 224 27.80 5.74 36.09
N ASP A 225 26.78 5.46 35.27
CA ASP A 225 25.51 4.87 35.73
C ASP A 225 25.75 3.48 36.36
N ILE A 226 26.65 2.65 35.80
CA ILE A 226 27.04 1.34 36.37
C ILE A 226 27.73 1.53 37.73
N ALA A 227 28.70 2.45 37.82
CA ALA A 227 29.40 2.73 39.07
C ALA A 227 28.43 3.17 40.16
N LYS A 228 27.47 4.05 39.82
CA LYS A 228 26.41 4.50 40.73
C LYS A 228 25.49 3.35 41.16
N ALA A 229 25.03 2.52 40.22
CA ALA A 229 24.17 1.37 40.51
C ALA A 229 24.84 0.29 41.37
N ASN A 230 26.18 0.19 41.34
CA ASN A 230 26.97 -0.75 42.13
C ASN A 230 27.34 -0.19 43.52
N ALA A 231 27.41 1.14 43.68
CA ALA A 231 27.65 1.79 44.98
C ALA A 231 26.44 1.66 45.93
N ASP A 232 25.22 1.55 45.38
CA ASP A 232 24.01 1.33 46.18
C ASP A 232 23.92 -0.11 46.72
N LEU A 233 24.29 -0.27 47.99
CA LEU A 233 24.28 -1.55 48.73
C LEU A 233 22.87 -2.12 48.96
N ASN A 234 21.82 -1.32 48.77
CA ASN A 234 20.45 -1.72 49.10
C ASN A 234 19.70 -2.21 47.86
N ARG A 235 19.69 -3.54 47.65
CA ARG A 235 19.03 -4.19 46.49
C ARG A 235 17.53 -3.89 46.33
N ARG A 236 16.87 -3.36 47.36
CA ARG A 236 15.43 -3.05 47.38
C ARG A 236 15.12 -1.59 47.05
N ASP A 237 16.13 -0.77 46.72
CA ASP A 237 15.90 0.61 46.29
C ASP A 237 15.26 0.65 44.89
N PRO A 238 14.05 1.25 44.74
CA PRO A 238 13.38 1.36 43.45
C PRO A 238 14.11 2.25 42.44
N GLU A 239 14.92 3.23 42.87
CA GLU A 239 15.71 4.06 41.97
C GLU A 239 16.90 3.29 41.41
N ALA A 240 17.62 2.54 42.24
CA ALA A 240 18.69 1.65 41.81
C ALA A 240 18.18 0.55 40.87
N ALA A 241 16.96 0.03 41.09
CA ALA A 241 16.31 -0.90 40.18
C ALA A 241 16.02 -0.28 38.81
N ARG A 242 15.45 0.93 38.76
CA ARG A 242 15.22 1.67 37.51
C ARG A 242 16.53 1.94 36.75
N LEU A 243 17.58 2.34 37.46
CA LEU A 243 18.89 2.60 36.87
C LEU A 243 19.49 1.34 36.23
N ARG A 244 19.43 0.19 36.92
CA ARG A 244 19.86 -1.11 36.37
C ARG A 244 19.07 -1.52 35.13
N THR A 245 17.75 -1.27 35.12
CA THR A 245 16.91 -1.51 33.93
C THR A 245 17.36 -0.64 32.75
N LYS A 246 17.56 0.66 32.97
CA LYS A 246 18.06 1.59 31.94
C LYS A 246 19.42 1.14 31.37
N ILE A 247 20.38 0.82 32.23
CA ILE A 247 21.72 0.33 31.82
C ILE A 247 21.60 -0.91 30.93
N ASN A 248 20.84 -1.91 31.38
CA ASN A 248 20.65 -3.15 30.62
C ASN A 248 19.99 -2.87 29.27
N GLN A 249 18.99 -1.98 29.22
CA GLN A 249 18.34 -1.56 27.98
C GLN A 249 19.36 -0.93 27.02
N GLU A 250 20.13 0.06 27.47
CA GLU A 250 21.14 0.72 26.63
C GLU A 250 22.24 -0.24 26.14
N GLN A 251 22.69 -1.17 26.97
CA GLN A 251 23.67 -2.20 26.57
C GLN A 251 23.11 -3.19 25.53
N VAL A 252 21.84 -3.56 25.65
CA VAL A 252 21.15 -4.39 24.66
C VAL A 252 20.97 -3.63 23.36
N GLU A 253 20.53 -2.38 23.41
CA GLU A 253 20.35 -1.54 22.23
C GLU A 253 21.67 -1.25 21.53
N HIS A 254 22.75 -0.96 22.27
CA HIS A 254 24.07 -0.74 21.71
C HIS A 254 24.57 -1.94 20.91
N ARG A 255 24.52 -3.14 21.50
CA ARG A 255 24.89 -4.38 20.80
C ARG A 255 24.02 -4.62 19.57
N ARG A 256 22.73 -4.31 19.64
CA ARG A 256 21.81 -4.41 18.49
C ARG A 256 22.20 -3.43 17.38
N ARG A 257 22.48 -2.17 17.70
CA ARG A 257 22.89 -1.15 16.73
C ARG A 257 24.24 -1.48 16.09
N LEU A 258 25.19 -2.03 16.85
CA LEU A 258 26.46 -2.55 16.30
C LEU A 258 26.25 -3.75 15.37
N ALA A 259 25.37 -4.69 15.72
CA ALA A 259 25.03 -5.80 14.84
C ALA A 259 24.35 -5.31 13.54
N GLN A 260 23.48 -4.30 13.63
CA GLN A 260 22.87 -3.63 12.47
C GLN A 260 23.92 -2.89 11.63
N ALA A 261 24.89 -2.23 12.26
CA ALA A 261 25.99 -1.58 11.57
C ALA A 261 26.85 -2.60 10.80
N ALA A 262 27.10 -3.79 11.35
CA ALA A 262 27.82 -4.87 10.69
C ALA A 262 27.01 -5.59 9.59
N SER A 263 25.67 -5.52 9.63
CA SER A 263 24.79 -6.15 8.63
C SER A 263 25.07 -5.64 7.21
N PRO A 264 25.06 -6.51 6.18
CA PRO A 264 25.21 -6.10 4.78
C PRO A 264 23.95 -5.44 4.20
N ILE A 265 22.84 -5.45 4.93
CA ILE A 265 21.59 -4.79 4.56
C ILE A 265 21.30 -3.61 5.48
N TRP A 266 20.67 -2.58 4.93
CA TRP A 266 20.10 -1.48 5.73
C TRP A 266 19.03 -2.02 6.68
N ASP A 267 18.94 -1.44 7.87
CA ASP A 267 17.78 -1.62 8.72
C ASP A 267 16.53 -0.98 8.07
N ALA A 268 15.35 -1.35 8.57
CA ALA A 268 14.09 -0.95 7.96
C ALA A 268 13.88 0.57 7.95
N ASP A 269 14.33 1.27 9.00
CA ASP A 269 14.17 2.70 9.14
C ASP A 269 15.05 3.45 8.15
N THR A 270 16.36 3.18 8.16
CA THR A 270 17.31 3.78 7.21
C THR A 270 16.90 3.51 5.76
N ARG A 271 16.41 2.29 5.46
CA ARG A 271 15.92 1.95 4.12
C ARG A 271 14.68 2.75 3.75
N ALA A 272 13.71 2.87 4.66
CA ALA A 272 12.50 3.66 4.43
C ALA A 272 12.84 5.14 4.21
N GLN A 273 13.79 5.70 4.97
CA GLN A 273 14.28 7.07 4.77
C GLN A 273 14.89 7.27 3.37
N TYR A 274 15.74 6.35 2.89
CA TYR A 274 16.28 6.44 1.53
C TYR A 274 15.19 6.41 0.46
N LEU A 275 14.19 5.54 0.62
CA LEU A 275 13.11 5.40 -0.35
C LEU A 275 12.14 6.58 -0.32
N ALA A 276 11.78 7.03 0.88
CA ALA A 276 11.00 8.24 1.08
C ALA A 276 11.70 9.46 0.49
N GLY A 277 13.01 9.59 0.71
CA GLY A 277 13.85 10.61 0.10
C GLY A 277 13.88 10.52 -1.43
N ALA A 278 14.02 9.32 -1.99
CA ALA A 278 14.00 9.10 -3.44
C ALA A 278 12.65 9.46 -4.08
N TRP A 279 11.53 9.18 -3.40
CA TRP A 279 10.21 9.60 -3.86
C TRP A 279 9.96 11.10 -3.71
N ALA A 280 10.50 11.73 -2.66
CA ALA A 280 10.34 13.15 -2.39
C ALA A 280 11.32 14.04 -3.18
N ALA A 281 12.36 13.45 -3.79
CA ALA A 281 13.32 14.14 -4.64
C ALA A 281 12.62 14.89 -5.78
N ASP A 282 13.25 15.97 -6.25
CA ASP A 282 12.73 16.82 -7.33
C ASP A 282 11.27 17.24 -7.11
N HIS A 283 10.91 17.65 -5.89
CA HIS A 283 9.54 18.01 -5.51
C HIS A 283 8.50 16.90 -5.77
N GLY A 284 8.92 15.65 -5.70
CA GLY A 284 8.02 14.50 -5.83
C GLY A 284 7.57 14.17 -7.24
N GLU A 285 8.25 14.63 -8.30
CA GLU A 285 7.82 14.41 -9.69
C GLU A 285 7.60 12.92 -10.02
N ALA A 286 8.47 12.03 -9.55
CA ALA A 286 8.28 10.59 -9.75
C ALA A 286 6.97 10.09 -9.11
N LEU A 287 6.63 10.58 -7.93
CA LEU A 287 5.41 10.21 -7.20
C LEU A 287 4.17 10.76 -7.92
N LYS A 288 4.20 12.02 -8.36
CA LYS A 288 3.11 12.64 -9.14
C LYS A 288 2.87 11.90 -10.45
N ALA A 289 3.94 11.56 -11.19
CA ALA A 289 3.84 10.79 -12.42
C ALA A 289 3.26 9.39 -12.19
N ALA A 290 3.63 8.73 -11.09
CA ALA A 290 3.05 7.43 -10.71
C ALA A 290 1.55 7.56 -10.38
N MET A 291 1.13 8.61 -9.69
CA MET A 291 -0.28 8.89 -9.41
C MET A 291 -1.07 9.13 -10.71
N GLN A 292 -0.55 9.95 -11.62
CA GLN A 292 -1.15 10.20 -12.93
C GLN A 292 -1.25 8.92 -13.79
N ALA A 293 -0.23 8.08 -13.79
CA ALA A 293 -0.24 6.82 -14.54
C ALA A 293 -1.26 5.80 -14.00
N SER A 294 -1.61 5.89 -12.72
CA SER A 294 -2.48 4.90 -12.07
C SER A 294 -3.90 4.88 -12.65
N GLY A 295 -4.50 6.03 -12.97
CA GLY A 295 -5.88 6.10 -13.47
C GLY A 295 -6.06 5.38 -14.81
N ALA A 296 -5.18 5.65 -15.77
CA ALA A 296 -5.17 4.99 -17.07
C ALA A 296 -4.96 3.46 -16.96
N GLU A 297 -4.08 3.02 -16.07
CA GLU A 297 -3.81 1.60 -15.87
C GLU A 297 -4.99 0.88 -15.18
N ILE A 298 -5.68 1.54 -14.24
CA ILE A 298 -6.91 1.03 -13.63
C ILE A 298 -8.01 0.87 -14.69
N ALA A 299 -8.19 1.86 -15.58
CA ALA A 299 -9.13 1.76 -16.69
C ALA A 299 -8.77 0.63 -17.66
N HIS A 300 -7.49 0.44 -17.95
CA HIS A 300 -7.01 -0.63 -18.81
C HIS A 300 -7.26 -2.02 -18.19
N MET A 301 -6.96 -2.21 -16.91
CA MET A 301 -7.30 -3.45 -16.20
C MET A 301 -8.80 -3.71 -16.19
N LEU A 302 -9.63 -2.69 -15.96
CA LEU A 302 -11.10 -2.82 -16.03
C LEU A 302 -11.54 -3.26 -17.43
N GLN A 303 -10.98 -2.66 -18.48
CA GLN A 303 -11.28 -3.04 -19.86
C GLN A 303 -10.91 -4.50 -20.13
N LEU A 304 -9.70 -4.90 -19.74
CA LEU A 304 -9.22 -6.27 -19.88
C LEU A 304 -10.13 -7.25 -19.13
N ASP A 305 -10.55 -6.93 -17.90
CA ASP A 305 -11.44 -7.80 -17.13
C ASP A 305 -12.83 -7.95 -17.77
N LEU A 306 -13.41 -6.85 -18.24
CA LEU A 306 -14.72 -6.83 -18.91
C LEU A 306 -14.68 -7.42 -20.33
N ALA A 307 -13.52 -7.39 -21.01
CA ALA A 307 -13.33 -7.96 -22.34
C ALA A 307 -12.92 -9.44 -22.30
N ALA A 308 -12.00 -9.81 -21.40
CA ALA A 308 -11.43 -11.14 -21.29
C ALA A 308 -12.32 -12.09 -20.48
N GLN A 309 -13.64 -12.07 -20.69
CA GLN A 309 -14.60 -12.93 -20.00
C GLN A 309 -14.04 -14.36 -19.92
N ALA A 310 -13.64 -14.81 -18.71
CA ALA A 310 -12.76 -15.98 -18.50
C ALA A 310 -13.24 -17.19 -17.65
N THR A 311 -12.90 -18.42 -18.09
CA THR A 311 -13.47 -19.74 -17.74
C THR A 311 -13.23 -20.16 -16.32
N ILE A 312 -14.20 -20.90 -15.79
CA ILE A 312 -14.31 -21.48 -14.44
C ILE A 312 -13.22 -22.54 -14.11
N GLY A 313 -12.23 -22.80 -14.99
CA GLY A 313 -11.32 -23.95 -14.89
C GLY A 313 -10.00 -23.78 -14.11
N GLN A 314 -9.64 -22.60 -13.60
CA GLN A 314 -8.35 -22.36 -12.91
C GLN A 314 -8.48 -21.47 -11.66
N VAL A 315 -9.46 -21.76 -10.81
CA VAL A 315 -9.64 -21.05 -9.54
C VAL A 315 -8.40 -21.26 -8.65
N GLY A 316 -7.74 -20.16 -8.27
CA GLY A 316 -6.64 -20.17 -7.29
C GLY A 316 -5.21 -20.31 -7.84
N LYS A 317 -4.95 -19.97 -9.12
CA LYS A 317 -3.58 -19.84 -9.64
C LYS A 317 -3.35 -18.48 -10.27
N PRO A 318 -2.20 -17.83 -10.00
CA PRO A 318 -1.81 -16.62 -10.71
C PRO A 318 -1.72 -16.85 -12.23
N ARG A 319 -2.14 -15.86 -13.03
CA ARG A 319 -2.00 -15.90 -14.50
C ARG A 319 -1.79 -14.51 -15.08
N THR A 320 -0.87 -14.38 -16.03
CA THR A 320 -0.63 -13.15 -16.79
C THR A 320 -1.75 -12.92 -17.81
N VAL A 321 -2.28 -11.70 -17.84
CA VAL A 321 -3.38 -11.26 -18.73
C VAL A 321 -2.87 -10.32 -19.81
N PHE A 322 -1.86 -9.51 -19.46
CA PHE A 322 -1.22 -8.57 -20.36
C PHE A 322 0.24 -8.43 -19.98
N THR A 323 1.11 -8.36 -20.99
CA THR A 323 2.53 -8.10 -20.81
C THR A 323 3.03 -7.19 -21.93
N SER A 324 3.90 -6.25 -21.55
CA SER A 324 4.60 -5.33 -22.45
C SER A 324 5.99 -5.07 -21.89
N ASP A 325 6.79 -4.31 -22.63
CA ASP A 325 8.16 -3.95 -22.22
C ASP A 325 8.22 -3.22 -20.88
N THR A 326 7.13 -2.53 -20.50
CA THR A 326 7.10 -1.66 -19.32
C THR A 326 6.13 -2.12 -18.22
N ARG A 327 5.20 -3.02 -18.54
CA ARG A 327 4.08 -3.39 -17.65
C ARG A 327 3.70 -4.85 -17.79
N GLU A 328 3.33 -5.45 -16.66
CA GLU A 328 2.69 -6.76 -16.56
C GLU A 328 1.41 -6.63 -15.74
N ILE A 329 0.34 -7.29 -16.19
CA ILE A 329 -0.94 -7.37 -15.49
C ILE A 329 -1.29 -8.84 -15.27
N GLU A 330 -1.53 -9.20 -14.02
CA GLU A 330 -1.82 -10.58 -13.61
C GLU A 330 -3.13 -10.67 -12.82
N TYR A 331 -3.80 -11.82 -12.92
CA TYR A 331 -4.70 -12.26 -11.87
C TYR A 331 -3.89 -12.93 -10.78
N VAL A 332 -4.18 -12.59 -9.53
CA VAL A 332 -3.60 -13.24 -8.35
C VAL A 332 -4.70 -13.86 -7.47
N ASP A 333 -4.29 -14.58 -6.43
CA ASP A 333 -5.22 -15.18 -5.47
C ASP A 333 -6.24 -14.16 -4.94
N GLY A 334 -7.51 -14.58 -4.91
CA GLY A 334 -8.65 -13.70 -4.62
C GLY A 334 -9.31 -13.08 -5.86
N GLY A 335 -8.81 -13.36 -7.07
CA GLY A 335 -9.46 -13.00 -8.33
C GLY A 335 -9.26 -11.55 -8.79
N ARG A 336 -8.41 -10.80 -8.09
CA ARG A 336 -8.07 -9.40 -8.38
C ARG A 336 -7.03 -9.30 -9.49
N MET A 337 -7.03 -8.17 -10.19
CA MET A 337 -6.00 -7.83 -11.17
C MET A 337 -4.97 -6.90 -10.57
N VAL A 338 -3.68 -7.20 -10.79
CA VAL A 338 -2.56 -6.39 -10.34
C VAL A 338 -1.72 -6.00 -11.56
N SER A 339 -1.54 -4.69 -11.77
CA SER A 339 -0.59 -4.14 -12.72
C SER A 339 0.70 -3.74 -12.01
N VAL A 340 1.83 -4.22 -12.52
CA VAL A 340 3.16 -3.95 -11.98
C VAL A 340 4.05 -3.40 -13.10
N ALA A 341 4.81 -2.35 -12.79
CA ALA A 341 5.87 -1.90 -13.70
C ALA A 341 7.01 -2.94 -13.76
N MET A 342 7.42 -3.29 -14.97
CA MET A 342 8.61 -4.10 -15.20
C MET A 342 9.86 -3.29 -14.85
N GLY A 343 10.68 -3.75 -13.90
CA GLY A 343 11.96 -3.13 -13.53
C GLY A 343 13.17 -3.78 -14.23
N ASP A 344 14.04 -2.94 -14.82
CA ASP A 344 15.45 -3.15 -15.20
C ASP A 344 15.90 -4.45 -15.92
N GLY A 345 15.04 -5.05 -16.76
CA GLY A 345 15.44 -6.14 -17.66
C GLY A 345 15.25 -5.73 -19.11
N ASP A 346 16.33 -5.73 -19.88
CA ASP A 346 16.40 -5.46 -21.33
C ASP A 346 15.12 -5.88 -22.09
N ALA A 347 14.36 -4.88 -22.54
CA ALA A 347 13.12 -5.06 -23.30
C ALA A 347 13.34 -5.81 -24.64
N SER A 348 14.60 -5.95 -25.09
CA SER A 348 14.95 -6.66 -26.32
C SER A 348 14.79 -8.20 -26.25
N LEU A 349 14.44 -8.78 -25.08
CA LEU A 349 14.25 -10.22 -24.91
C LEU A 349 12.79 -10.67 -24.68
N LYS A 350 11.79 -9.77 -24.74
CA LYS A 350 10.40 -10.14 -24.43
C LYS A 350 9.55 -10.27 -25.70
N LYS A 351 9.12 -11.51 -25.98
CA LYS A 351 8.24 -11.87 -27.10
C LYS A 351 6.75 -11.59 -26.76
N PRO A 352 5.90 -11.34 -27.77
CA PRO A 352 4.50 -10.95 -27.57
C PRO A 352 3.67 -12.11 -27.00
N SER A 353 2.61 -11.79 -26.26
CA SER A 353 1.56 -12.75 -25.92
C SER A 353 0.16 -12.18 -26.17
N PRO A 354 -0.57 -12.75 -27.14
CA PRO A 354 -2.00 -13.01 -27.02
C PRO A 354 -2.24 -14.53 -27.16
N THR A 355 -3.16 -15.19 -26.47
CA THR A 355 -4.62 -15.04 -26.65
C THR A 355 -5.38 -15.68 -25.49
N VAL A 356 -6.52 -15.07 -25.18
CA VAL A 356 -7.55 -15.53 -24.24
C VAL A 356 -8.49 -16.51 -24.93
N THR A 357 -8.77 -17.69 -24.34
CA THR A 357 -9.95 -18.49 -24.70
C THR A 357 -10.65 -19.05 -23.50
N VAL A 358 -11.96 -18.83 -23.46
CA VAL A 358 -12.78 -19.05 -22.30
C VAL A 358 -14.16 -19.63 -22.62
N PRO A 359 -14.60 -20.69 -21.91
CA PRO A 359 -16.05 -20.98 -21.79
C PRO A 359 -16.83 -20.51 -20.54
N ILE A 360 -18.15 -20.41 -20.69
CA ILE A 360 -19.16 -19.89 -19.74
C ILE A 360 -20.23 -20.97 -19.42
N SER A 361 -20.75 -20.89 -18.18
CA SER A 361 -22.03 -21.34 -17.58
C SER A 361 -22.65 -22.71 -17.87
N ALA A 362 -23.14 -23.35 -16.79
CA ALA A 362 -24.48 -23.90 -16.81
C ALA A 362 -25.27 -23.32 -15.63
N ALA A 363 -26.30 -22.53 -15.97
CA ALA A 363 -27.44 -22.37 -15.10
C ALA A 363 -28.06 -23.76 -14.85
N GLY A 364 -28.48 -23.99 -13.61
CA GLY A 364 -29.46 -25.01 -13.25
C GLY A 364 -29.01 -26.46 -13.36
N VAL A 365 -28.64 -27.05 -12.22
CA VAL A 365 -29.07 -28.42 -11.92
C VAL A 365 -29.66 -28.41 -10.52
N ARG A 366 -30.86 -28.98 -10.43
CA ARG A 366 -31.71 -29.12 -9.25
C ARG A 366 -31.04 -29.89 -8.11
#